data_AF-A0A4Z0ABX1-F1
#
_entry.id   AF-A0A4Z0ABX1-F1
#
_cell.length_a   1.000
_cell.length_b   1.000
_cell.length_c   1.000
_cell.angle_alpha   90.00
_cell.angle_beta   90.00
_cell.angle_gamma   90.00
#
_symmetry.space_group_name_H-M   'P 1'
#
loop_
_entity.id
_entity.type
_entity.pdbx_description
1 polymer ?
#
loop_
_entity_poly.entity_id
_entity_poly.type
_entity_poly.pdbx_seq_one_letter_code
_entity_poly.pdbx_strand_id
1 'polypeptide(L)'
;MSGSSSSKTLKSFRLSQADYNRHVSRYSYAYIRDPLKLDEDPPTLKVSAESEEAKEVLRPSSSVAGQDWISVPYGSKDNIKLIMQRVEKVIRIPIQHWLRCNLYTDACFIPDVLSWQYLAGDGTVFWPRKDLADLDYFMQPQTEPIEVILLPKSDVDDYITANRKAGRWKRFPHEPPVASELPANPYARARALFPLVDTTDSPHWAHYIAHREAAEARVDKAFEKLYCHEHTEYWDMIRDATLKSLFGEDDLAEEECKKIADAVANTDLWTNHDEIEMRDAEVTTRLHSLVSPTSVDVNLIFHHRTRMHSVEYHYTLGFRINTKPVAPLEDPPGRGRLVSLLHTGQGWRTFGWFYVDYQSCEHSACPVSTRDLKQVHDAVFGPDEKGKLGERNGDGHRVNDDARLYLSAEKPGISAAHLRKICGIPPLEEDDTADLSREQMTGPTEPSEDEYGSDDGGYGRGRRDEECIIA
;
A
#
# COMPACT_ATOMS: atom_id res chain seq x y z
N MET A 1 31.12 -27.27 14.05
CA MET A 1 32.03 -26.12 14.11
C MET A 1 31.45 -25.03 13.21
N SER A 2 30.71 -24.09 13.78
CA SER A 2 30.24 -22.89 13.08
C SER A 2 31.43 -21.95 12.89
N GLY A 3 31.99 -21.91 11.68
CA GLY A 3 32.98 -20.90 11.34
C GLY A 3 32.35 -19.52 11.46
N SER A 4 32.79 -18.72 12.43
CA SER A 4 32.44 -17.31 12.55
C SER A 4 32.97 -16.60 11.31
N SER A 5 32.14 -16.49 10.26
CA SER A 5 32.40 -15.60 9.15
C SER A 5 32.48 -14.19 9.73
N SER A 6 33.70 -13.65 9.84
CA SER A 6 33.92 -12.27 10.26
C SER A 6 33.12 -11.38 9.32
N SER A 7 32.03 -10.80 9.82
CA SER A 7 31.21 -9.86 9.05
C SER A 7 32.12 -8.75 8.54
N LYS A 8 32.17 -8.56 7.21
CA LYS A 8 32.96 -7.49 6.61
C LYS A 8 32.31 -6.15 6.98
N THR A 9 33.09 -5.23 7.54
CA THR A 9 32.63 -3.88 7.85
C THR A 9 32.58 -3.01 6.59
N LEU A 10 31.75 -1.97 6.57
CA LEU A 10 31.56 -1.00 5.50
C LEU A 10 32.90 -0.42 5.04
N LYS A 11 33.77 -0.07 5.98
CA LYS A 11 35.12 0.44 5.73
C LYS A 11 35.99 -0.51 4.92
N SER A 12 35.82 -1.82 5.08
CA SER A 12 36.60 -2.82 4.34
C SER A 12 36.32 -2.81 2.83
N PHE A 13 35.22 -2.19 2.41
CA PHE A 13 34.86 -2.01 0.99
C PHE A 13 35.40 -0.72 0.37
N ARG A 14 36.13 0.11 1.13
CA ARG A 14 36.72 1.35 0.61
C ARG A 14 37.83 1.07 -0.38
N LEU A 15 37.67 1.58 -1.60
CA LEU A 15 38.64 1.45 -2.66
C LEU A 15 39.73 2.51 -2.54
N SER A 16 40.92 2.16 -3.02
CA SER A 16 41.97 3.14 -3.32
C SER A 16 41.47 4.10 -4.42
N GLN A 17 42.07 5.28 -4.55
CA GLN A 17 41.68 6.21 -5.62
C GLN A 17 41.83 5.58 -7.01
N ALA A 18 42.89 4.82 -7.24
CA ALA A 18 43.16 4.16 -8.53
C ALA A 18 42.13 3.06 -8.82
N ASP A 19 41.78 2.25 -7.81
CA ASP A 19 40.77 1.20 -7.96
C ASP A 19 39.36 1.77 -8.11
N TYR A 20 39.06 2.87 -7.41
CA TYR A 20 37.80 3.60 -7.59
C TYR A 20 37.68 4.17 -9.00
N ASN A 21 38.73 4.81 -9.52
CA ASN A 21 38.74 5.29 -10.91
C ASN A 21 38.53 4.15 -11.91
N ARG A 22 39.14 2.98 -11.68
CA ARG A 22 38.95 1.78 -12.51
C ARG A 22 37.51 1.25 -12.39
N HIS A 23 36.93 1.25 -11.19
CA HIS A 23 35.54 0.89 -10.95
C HIS A 23 34.61 1.80 -11.76
N VAL A 24 34.73 3.12 -11.60
CA VAL A 24 33.92 4.11 -12.33
C VAL A 24 34.10 4.00 -13.84
N SER A 25 35.29 3.66 -14.35
CA SER A 25 35.49 3.47 -15.80
C SER A 25 34.82 2.21 -16.38
N ARG A 26 34.58 1.19 -15.55
CA ARG A 26 33.97 -0.08 -15.99
C ARG A 26 32.46 0.01 -16.04
N TYR A 27 31.86 0.71 -15.09
CA TYR A 27 30.44 1.00 -15.15
C TYR A 27 30.28 2.16 -16.12
N SER A 28 29.56 1.92 -17.22
CA SER A 28 29.17 2.98 -18.16
C SER A 28 28.17 3.91 -17.46
N TYR A 29 28.68 4.72 -16.55
CA TYR A 29 28.02 5.86 -15.97
C TYR A 29 27.92 6.99 -16.99
N ALA A 30 27.79 6.66 -18.28
CA ALA A 30 27.62 7.61 -19.37
C ALA A 30 26.35 8.48 -19.23
N TYR A 31 25.41 8.07 -18.36
CA TYR A 31 24.24 8.85 -17.98
C TYR A 31 24.46 9.79 -16.78
N ILE A 32 25.63 9.75 -16.14
CA ILE A 32 26.00 10.79 -15.20
C ILE A 32 26.31 12.03 -16.05
N ARG A 33 25.30 12.89 -16.27
CA ARG A 33 25.55 14.32 -16.49
C ARG A 33 26.59 14.70 -15.45
N ASP A 34 27.73 15.22 -15.88
CA ASP A 34 28.83 15.59 -14.98
C ASP A 34 28.21 16.23 -13.73
N PRO A 35 28.22 15.55 -12.57
CA PRO A 35 27.32 15.87 -11.47
C PRO A 35 27.73 17.17 -10.77
N LEU A 36 28.77 17.82 -11.31
CA LEU A 36 29.34 19.10 -10.97
C LEU A 36 28.90 20.24 -11.91
N LYS A 37 28.22 19.96 -13.02
CA LYS A 37 27.51 20.99 -13.82
C LYS A 37 26.14 21.30 -13.22
N LEU A 38 26.11 21.49 -11.91
CA LEU A 38 25.00 22.21 -11.29
C LEU A 38 25.23 23.71 -11.54
N ASP A 39 24.20 24.53 -11.30
CA ASP A 39 24.32 25.98 -11.41
C ASP A 39 25.50 26.51 -10.56
N GLU A 40 25.96 27.74 -10.84
CA GLU A 40 26.99 28.38 -10.02
C GLU A 40 26.47 28.49 -8.57
N ASP A 41 26.98 27.65 -7.67
CA ASP A 41 26.62 27.52 -6.24
C ASP A 41 25.37 26.65 -5.93
N PRO A 42 25.43 25.31 -6.15
CA PRO A 42 24.34 24.44 -5.78
C PRO A 42 24.18 24.30 -4.26
N PRO A 43 22.95 24.09 -3.76
CA PRO A 43 22.75 23.77 -2.36
C PRO A 43 23.51 22.50 -1.98
N THR A 44 23.94 22.43 -0.71
CA THR A 44 24.74 21.32 -0.19
C THR A 44 24.01 20.55 0.89
N LEU A 45 24.04 19.22 0.79
CA LEU A 45 23.62 18.30 1.84
C LEU A 45 24.78 18.03 2.79
N LYS A 46 24.50 18.03 4.09
CA LYS A 46 25.40 17.50 5.12
C LYS A 46 25.10 16.02 5.29
N VAL A 47 26.03 15.15 4.94
CA VAL A 47 25.89 13.70 5.13
C VAL A 47 26.65 13.29 6.39
N SER A 48 25.94 12.92 7.45
CA SER A 48 26.49 12.51 8.74
C SER A 48 26.28 11.01 8.99
N ALA A 49 26.70 10.51 10.15
CA ALA A 49 26.50 9.13 10.57
C ALA A 49 26.27 9.02 12.06
N GLU A 50 25.36 8.15 12.49
CA GLU A 50 25.12 7.89 13.91
C GLU A 50 26.02 6.76 14.44
N SER A 51 26.20 5.69 13.65
CA SER A 51 26.99 4.54 14.06
C SER A 51 28.48 4.70 13.81
N GLU A 52 29.29 4.10 14.67
CA GLU A 52 30.75 4.19 14.58
C GLU A 52 31.30 3.59 13.28
N GLU A 53 30.65 2.56 12.73
CA GLU A 53 31.04 1.95 11.46
C GLU A 53 30.95 2.95 10.28
N ALA A 54 29.87 3.73 10.19
CA ALA A 54 29.75 4.77 9.17
C ALA A 54 30.62 5.99 9.47
N LYS A 55 30.74 6.42 10.74
CA LYS A 55 31.65 7.51 11.12
C LYS A 55 33.11 7.21 10.77
N GLU A 56 33.56 5.97 10.92
CA GLU A 56 34.90 5.55 10.50
C GLU A 56 35.16 5.72 9.00
N VAL A 57 34.10 5.69 8.18
CA VAL A 57 34.17 5.95 6.75
C VAL A 57 34.13 7.45 6.44
N LEU A 58 33.29 8.22 7.15
CA LEU A 58 33.12 9.66 6.91
C LEU A 58 34.30 10.51 7.38
N ARG A 59 34.86 10.25 8.57
CA ARG A 59 36.01 10.99 9.14
C ARG A 59 37.18 11.17 8.14
N PRO A 60 37.70 10.10 7.50
CA PRO A 60 38.80 10.22 6.55
C PRO A 60 38.36 10.68 5.14
N SER A 61 37.09 11.03 4.95
CA SER A 61 36.54 11.60 3.72
C SER A 61 36.04 13.04 3.91
N SER A 62 35.95 13.52 5.14
CA SER A 62 35.59 14.90 5.45
C SER A 62 36.67 15.87 4.98
N SER A 63 36.23 16.99 4.42
CA SER A 63 37.09 18.14 4.15
C SER A 63 37.44 18.92 5.43
N VAL A 64 36.72 18.68 6.53
CA VAL A 64 36.93 19.32 7.82
C VAL A 64 37.57 18.33 8.79
N ALA A 65 38.77 18.63 9.27
CA ALA A 65 39.51 17.74 10.15
C ALA A 65 38.73 17.45 11.45
N GLY A 66 38.59 16.17 11.78
CA GLY A 66 37.94 15.70 13.01
C GLY A 66 36.41 15.63 12.95
N GLN A 67 35.78 16.02 11.84
CA GLN A 67 34.35 15.90 11.66
C GLN A 67 33.96 14.52 11.10
N ASP A 68 32.78 14.04 11.48
CA ASP A 68 32.19 12.77 11.05
C ASP A 68 31.07 12.96 10.02
N TRP A 69 31.14 14.04 9.25
CA TRP A 69 30.24 14.35 8.15
C TRP A 69 30.98 14.82 6.90
N ILE A 70 30.33 14.73 5.75
CA ILE A 70 30.79 15.25 4.45
C ILE A 70 29.73 16.19 3.86
N SER A 71 30.14 17.15 3.02
CA SER A 71 29.19 17.95 2.23
C SER A 71 29.09 17.43 0.80
N VAL A 72 27.87 17.31 0.29
CA VAL A 72 27.58 16.83 -1.06
C VAL A 72 26.63 17.80 -1.76
N PRO A 73 26.98 18.35 -2.93
CA PRO A 73 26.08 19.24 -3.67
C PRO A 73 24.90 18.46 -4.25
N TYR A 74 23.76 19.13 -4.41
CA TYR A 74 22.59 18.56 -5.05
C TYR A 74 21.78 19.61 -5.83
N GLY A 75 20.85 19.15 -6.67
CA GLY A 75 19.88 19.98 -7.37
C GLY A 75 18.46 19.43 -7.22
N SER A 76 17.46 20.28 -7.46
CA SER A 76 16.03 19.92 -7.35
C SER A 76 15.57 18.81 -8.31
N LYS A 77 16.32 18.59 -9.40
CA LYS A 77 16.08 17.52 -10.39
C LYS A 77 16.86 16.23 -10.09
N ASP A 78 17.58 16.19 -8.98
CA ASP A 78 18.23 14.95 -8.59
C ASP A 78 17.21 13.97 -8.01
N ASN A 79 17.57 12.69 -8.07
CA ASN A 79 17.00 11.67 -7.20
C ASN A 79 18.04 11.21 -6.19
N ILE A 80 17.59 10.45 -5.19
CA ILE A 80 18.43 9.93 -4.11
C ILE A 80 19.63 9.11 -4.64
N LYS A 81 19.48 8.38 -5.76
CA LYS A 81 20.57 7.61 -6.38
C LYS A 81 21.69 8.52 -6.85
N LEU A 82 21.37 9.67 -7.44
CA LEU A 82 22.38 10.66 -7.81
C LEU A 82 23.11 11.21 -6.58
N ILE A 83 22.40 11.45 -5.47
CA ILE A 83 23.03 11.81 -4.19
C ILE A 83 23.97 10.71 -3.71
N MET A 84 23.50 9.46 -3.68
CA MET A 84 24.31 8.31 -3.30
C MET A 84 25.57 8.20 -4.19
N GLN A 85 25.48 8.49 -5.48
CA GLN A 85 26.64 8.48 -6.39
C GLN A 85 27.66 9.57 -6.07
N ARG A 86 27.19 10.75 -5.65
CA ARG A 86 28.10 11.81 -5.18
C ARG A 86 28.72 11.43 -3.83
N VAL A 87 27.96 10.83 -2.90
CA VAL A 87 28.51 10.27 -1.65
C VAL A 87 29.54 9.19 -1.97
N GLU A 88 29.26 8.30 -2.93
CA GLU A 88 30.15 7.22 -3.36
C GLU A 88 31.50 7.79 -3.81
N LYS A 89 31.47 8.85 -4.61
CA LYS A 89 32.67 9.52 -5.09
C LYS A 89 33.53 10.07 -3.95
N VAL A 90 32.91 10.59 -2.89
CA VAL A 90 33.61 11.16 -1.73
C VAL A 90 34.16 10.07 -0.81
N ILE A 91 33.38 9.01 -0.54
CA ILE A 91 33.79 7.97 0.41
C ILE A 91 34.55 6.80 -0.24
N ARG A 92 34.44 6.66 -1.56
CA ARG A 92 35.06 5.64 -2.43
C ARG A 92 34.66 4.21 -2.08
N ILE A 93 33.42 4.03 -1.63
CA ILE A 93 32.84 2.71 -1.41
C ILE A 93 31.73 2.55 -2.46
N PRO A 94 31.88 1.65 -3.45
CA PRO A 94 30.87 1.45 -4.47
C PRO A 94 29.45 1.24 -3.90
N ILE A 95 28.46 1.91 -4.49
CA ILE A 95 27.04 1.82 -4.09
C ILE A 95 26.54 0.38 -4.03
N GLN A 96 27.07 -0.53 -4.84
CA GLN A 96 26.71 -1.96 -4.81
C GLN A 96 27.00 -2.65 -3.46
N HIS A 97 27.93 -2.11 -2.65
CA HIS A 97 28.19 -2.59 -1.29
C HIS A 97 27.27 -1.96 -0.26
N TRP A 98 26.55 -0.92 -0.67
CA TRP A 98 25.46 -0.34 0.09
C TRP A 98 24.22 -1.12 -0.35
N LEU A 99 23.74 -0.99 -1.57
CA LEU A 99 22.55 -1.68 -2.08
C LEU A 99 22.50 -3.19 -1.75
N ARG A 100 21.42 -3.63 -1.07
CA ARG A 100 21.11 -5.05 -0.89
C ARG A 100 20.54 -5.60 -2.20
N CYS A 101 21.40 -5.80 -3.18
CA CYS A 101 21.06 -6.58 -4.37
C CYS A 101 21.01 -8.07 -3.96
N ASN A 102 19.82 -8.60 -3.65
CA ASN A 102 19.57 -10.02 -3.91
C ASN A 102 19.36 -10.17 -5.42
N LEU A 103 20.44 -9.99 -6.18
CA LEU A 103 20.49 -10.44 -7.56
C LEU A 103 20.53 -11.97 -7.50
N TYR A 104 19.58 -12.61 -8.18
CA TYR A 104 19.49 -14.05 -8.44
C TYR A 104 18.95 -14.97 -7.33
N THR A 105 17.62 -15.13 -7.33
CA THR A 105 17.02 -16.47 -7.29
C THR A 105 15.96 -16.55 -8.41
N ASP A 106 16.29 -17.29 -9.48
CA ASP A 106 15.62 -17.40 -10.78
C ASP A 106 14.18 -17.98 -10.80
N ALA A 107 13.38 -17.88 -9.73
CA ALA A 107 12.08 -18.58 -9.70
C ALA A 107 10.87 -17.79 -9.17
N CYS A 108 11.03 -16.60 -8.59
CA CYS A 108 9.88 -15.82 -8.15
C CYS A 108 10.14 -14.34 -8.41
N PHE A 109 9.50 -13.84 -9.47
CA PHE A 109 9.41 -12.44 -9.85
C PHE A 109 8.53 -11.71 -8.81
N ILE A 110 9.04 -11.53 -7.59
CA ILE A 110 8.46 -10.61 -6.62
C ILE A 110 9.41 -9.40 -6.59
N PRO A 111 9.13 -8.32 -7.34
CA PRO A 111 9.96 -7.12 -7.40
C PRO A 111 10.10 -6.38 -6.04
N ASP A 112 9.29 -6.75 -5.04
CA ASP A 112 9.01 -5.90 -3.87
C ASP A 112 9.92 -6.14 -2.64
N VAL A 113 10.96 -6.98 -2.73
CA VAL A 113 11.88 -7.23 -1.60
C VAL A 113 13.33 -6.85 -1.93
N LEU A 114 13.50 -5.83 -2.75
CA LEU A 114 14.81 -5.21 -2.93
C LEU A 114 14.91 -4.03 -1.96
N SER A 115 15.50 -4.29 -0.79
CA SER A 115 15.77 -3.31 0.26
C SER A 115 16.94 -2.41 -0.17
N TRP A 116 16.62 -1.22 -0.68
CA TRP A 116 17.57 -0.25 -1.21
C TRP A 116 17.69 0.97 -0.30
N GLN A 117 18.39 0.88 0.84
CA GLN A 117 18.19 1.89 1.90
C GLN A 117 19.46 2.16 2.71
N TYR A 118 20.12 3.31 2.49
CA TYR A 118 21.35 3.71 3.22
C TYR A 118 21.45 5.22 3.50
N LEU A 119 20.58 6.05 2.91
CA LEU A 119 20.45 7.46 3.29
C LEU A 119 19.12 7.64 4.00
N ALA A 120 19.14 8.29 5.15
CA ALA A 120 17.95 8.60 5.92
C ALA A 120 17.93 10.07 6.35
N GLY A 121 16.76 10.59 6.67
CA GLY A 121 16.56 11.95 7.14
C GLY A 121 15.10 12.15 7.54
N ASP A 122 14.85 13.03 8.50
CA ASP A 122 13.49 13.29 9.03
C ASP A 122 12.72 11.99 9.36
N GLY A 123 13.41 11.07 10.04
CA GLY A 123 12.88 9.77 10.44
C GLY A 123 12.47 8.82 9.31
N THR A 124 12.87 9.11 8.07
CA THR A 124 12.54 8.30 6.89
C THR A 124 13.82 7.80 6.24
N VAL A 125 13.79 6.59 5.67
CA VAL A 125 14.89 6.07 4.85
C VAL A 125 14.55 6.26 3.37
N PHE A 126 15.43 6.90 2.62
CA PHE A 126 15.13 7.35 1.26
C PHE A 126 15.36 6.28 0.20
N TRP A 127 14.46 6.22 -0.79
CA TRP A 127 14.55 5.29 -1.90
C TRP A 127 15.38 5.85 -3.06
N PRO A 128 16.34 5.10 -3.65
CA PRO A 128 17.28 5.66 -4.64
C PRO A 128 16.62 6.29 -5.87
N ARG A 129 15.44 5.82 -6.28
CA ARG A 129 14.78 6.36 -7.48
C ARG A 129 13.89 7.58 -7.17
N LYS A 130 13.68 7.91 -5.90
CA LYS A 130 12.79 9.01 -5.54
C LYS A 130 13.43 10.34 -5.88
N ASP A 131 12.71 11.16 -6.63
CA ASP A 131 13.10 12.52 -6.96
C ASP A 131 13.06 13.39 -5.70
N LEU A 132 14.04 14.27 -5.55
CA LEU A 132 14.12 15.13 -4.37
C LEU A 132 12.98 16.15 -4.31
N ALA A 133 12.43 16.54 -5.45
CA ALA A 133 11.27 17.43 -5.53
C ALA A 133 10.00 16.82 -4.89
N ASP A 134 9.93 15.49 -4.79
CA ASP A 134 8.81 14.77 -4.18
C ASP A 134 8.96 14.58 -2.67
N LEU A 135 10.08 15.02 -2.11
CA LEU A 135 10.40 14.84 -0.70
C LEU A 135 10.32 16.20 -0.02
N ASP A 136 9.26 16.43 0.77
CA ASP A 136 9.06 17.66 1.56
C ASP A 136 10.31 18.06 2.35
N TYR A 137 11.07 17.05 2.80
CA TYR A 137 12.34 17.22 3.49
C TYR A 137 13.36 18.08 2.71
N PHE A 138 13.43 17.91 1.39
CA PHE A 138 14.36 18.62 0.51
C PHE A 138 13.82 19.95 -0.02
N MET A 139 12.52 20.23 0.22
CA MET A 139 11.82 21.44 -0.22
C MET A 139 11.79 22.54 0.85
N GLN A 140 12.32 22.26 2.05
CA GLN A 140 12.34 23.23 3.15
C GLN A 140 13.24 24.43 2.83
N PRO A 141 12.89 25.64 3.30
CA PRO A 141 13.77 26.81 3.17
C PRO A 141 15.15 26.54 3.76
N GLN A 142 16.19 26.64 2.95
CA GLN A 142 17.58 26.34 3.34
C GLN A 142 18.21 27.47 4.16
N THR A 143 17.70 27.69 5.35
CA THR A 143 18.39 28.53 6.35
C THR A 143 19.55 27.78 7.00
N GLU A 144 19.47 26.44 7.03
CA GLU A 144 20.53 25.53 7.47
C GLU A 144 20.73 24.41 6.43
N PRO A 145 21.94 23.81 6.34
CA PRO A 145 22.17 22.68 5.46
C PRO A 145 21.29 21.49 5.84
N ILE A 146 20.61 20.91 4.85
CA ILE A 146 19.82 19.69 5.05
C ILE A 146 20.74 18.54 5.43
N GLU A 147 20.42 17.87 6.55
CA GLU A 147 21.22 16.77 7.07
C GLU A 147 20.66 15.41 6.64
N VAL A 148 21.50 14.52 6.14
CA VAL A 148 21.12 13.14 5.84
C VAL A 148 22.10 12.18 6.52
N ILE A 149 21.60 11.06 7.00
CA ILE A 149 22.36 10.07 7.76
C ILE A 149 22.73 8.93 6.82
N LEU A 150 24.03 8.63 6.74
CA LEU A 150 24.55 7.41 6.12
C LEU A 150 24.40 6.25 7.11
N LEU A 151 23.51 5.31 6.80
CA LEU A 151 23.22 4.14 7.62
C LEU A 151 23.94 2.91 7.06
N PRO A 152 24.77 2.19 7.83
CA PRO A 152 25.20 0.83 7.50
C PRO A 152 24.02 -0.13 7.40
N LYS A 153 24.22 -1.24 6.69
CA LYS A 153 23.17 -2.25 6.45
C LYS A 153 22.60 -2.82 7.73
N SER A 154 23.44 -3.02 8.74
CA SER A 154 23.06 -3.55 10.05
C SER A 154 22.13 -2.63 10.81
N ASP A 155 22.15 -1.34 10.52
CA ASP A 155 21.55 -0.30 11.36
C ASP A 155 20.21 0.18 10.80
N VAL A 156 19.84 -0.25 9.58
CA VAL A 156 18.61 0.19 8.90
C VAL A 156 17.37 -0.20 9.70
N ASP A 157 17.27 -1.46 10.14
CA ASP A 157 16.10 -1.95 10.87
C ASP A 157 15.97 -1.27 12.25
N ASP A 158 17.10 -1.05 12.94
CA ASP A 158 17.15 -0.34 14.22
C ASP A 158 16.78 1.14 14.05
N TYR A 159 17.30 1.79 13.00
CA TYR A 159 16.98 3.19 12.69
C TYR A 159 15.49 3.36 12.36
N ILE A 160 14.94 2.48 11.52
CA ILE A 160 13.50 2.46 11.20
C ILE A 160 12.68 2.32 12.48
N THR A 161 13.05 1.38 13.35
CA THR A 161 12.33 1.13 14.60
C THR A 161 12.40 2.33 15.55
N ALA A 162 13.58 2.96 15.69
CA ALA A 162 13.80 4.08 16.59
C ALA A 162 13.20 5.40 16.09
N ASN A 163 13.15 5.59 14.78
CA ASN A 163 12.66 6.81 14.15
C ASN A 163 11.28 6.65 13.51
N ARG A 164 10.59 5.54 13.80
CA ARG A 164 9.22 5.28 13.34
C ARG A 164 8.33 6.42 13.80
N LYS A 165 7.97 7.30 12.87
CA LYS A 165 6.92 8.28 13.10
C LYS A 165 5.62 7.49 13.26
N ALA A 166 4.88 7.75 14.34
CA ALA A 166 3.52 7.24 14.46
C ALA A 166 2.79 7.59 13.16
N GLY A 167 2.22 6.57 12.51
CA GLY A 167 1.72 6.72 11.15
C GLY A 167 0.76 7.89 11.07
N ARG A 168 1.10 8.91 10.26
CA ARG A 168 0.22 10.06 9.96
C ARG A 168 -1.13 9.63 9.35
N TRP A 169 -1.29 8.34 9.04
CA TRP A 169 -2.53 7.73 8.58
C TRP A 169 -3.55 7.56 9.70
N LYS A 170 -3.17 7.55 10.98
CA LYS A 170 -4.14 7.65 12.08
C LYS A 170 -4.63 9.09 12.14
N ARG A 171 -5.92 9.27 11.88
CA ARG A 171 -6.52 10.55 11.49
C ARG A 171 -7.35 11.19 12.59
N PHE A 172 -7.68 10.44 13.65
CA PHE A 172 -8.17 11.02 14.88
C PHE A 172 -6.99 11.26 15.83
N PRO A 173 -6.75 12.49 16.32
CA PRO A 173 -5.74 12.74 17.35
C PRO A 173 -6.24 12.15 18.66
N HIS A 174 -6.13 10.83 18.78
CA HIS A 174 -6.25 10.13 20.03
C HIS A 174 -4.83 9.88 20.49
N GLU A 175 -4.34 10.66 21.45
CA GLU A 175 -3.18 10.22 22.22
C GLU A 175 -3.66 9.01 23.02
N PRO A 176 -3.28 7.77 22.63
CA PRO A 176 -3.74 6.62 23.37
C PRO A 176 -3.23 6.78 24.82
N PRO A 177 -4.05 6.43 25.82
CA PRO A 177 -3.62 6.47 27.22
C PRO A 177 -2.34 5.68 27.38
N VAL A 178 -1.48 6.10 28.32
CA VAL A 178 -0.28 5.32 28.66
C VAL A 178 -0.73 3.90 29.01
N ALA A 179 0.00 2.88 28.57
CA ALA A 179 -0.42 1.48 28.74
C ALA A 179 -0.74 1.09 30.20
N SER A 180 -0.11 1.77 31.17
CA SER A 180 -0.38 1.62 32.61
C SER A 180 -1.73 2.14 33.08
N GLU A 181 -2.38 3.00 32.31
CA GLU A 181 -3.66 3.64 32.63
C GLU A 181 -4.86 2.93 31.97
N LEU A 182 -4.60 1.92 31.14
CA LEU A 182 -5.66 1.21 30.43
C LEU A 182 -6.51 0.36 31.39
N PRO A 183 -7.86 0.47 31.33
CA PRO A 183 -8.75 -0.35 32.15
C PRO A 183 -8.53 -1.86 31.95
N ALA A 184 -8.68 -2.64 33.03
CA ALA A 184 -8.62 -4.11 32.93
C ALA A 184 -9.86 -4.71 32.23
N ASN A 185 -11.01 -4.04 32.33
CA ASN A 185 -12.23 -4.44 31.64
C ASN A 185 -12.06 -4.22 30.11
N PRO A 186 -12.22 -5.26 29.27
CA PRO A 186 -11.97 -5.14 27.83
C PRO A 186 -12.85 -4.11 27.12
N TYR A 187 -14.11 -3.96 27.53
CA TYR A 187 -15.02 -2.97 26.95
C TYR A 187 -14.56 -1.53 27.25
N ALA A 188 -14.24 -1.25 28.53
CA ALA A 188 -13.70 0.05 28.92
C ALA A 188 -12.34 0.33 28.26
N ARG A 189 -11.50 -0.69 28.11
CA ARG A 189 -10.23 -0.60 27.39
C ARG A 189 -10.43 -0.27 25.91
N ALA A 190 -11.37 -0.92 25.23
CA ALA A 190 -11.67 -0.66 23.83
C ALA A 190 -12.14 0.79 23.61
N ARG A 191 -13.00 1.30 24.50
CA ARG A 191 -13.43 2.72 24.48
C ARG A 191 -12.31 3.71 24.77
N ALA A 192 -11.30 3.29 25.53
CA ALA A 192 -10.13 4.11 25.83
C ALA A 192 -9.08 4.07 24.71
N LEU A 193 -9.06 3.02 23.88
CA LEU A 193 -8.11 2.87 22.77
C LEU A 193 -8.66 3.41 21.45
N PHE A 194 -9.96 3.29 21.22
CA PHE A 194 -10.59 3.56 19.93
C PHE A 194 -11.77 4.53 20.06
N PRO A 195 -12.07 5.31 19.01
CA PRO A 195 -13.15 6.29 19.03
C PRO A 195 -14.54 5.66 18.83
N LEU A 196 -14.92 4.75 19.74
CA LEU A 196 -16.19 4.04 19.68
C LEU A 196 -17.39 4.93 20.02
N VAL A 197 -18.56 4.63 19.44
CA VAL A 197 -19.82 5.39 19.59
C VAL A 197 -20.93 4.44 20.02
N ASP A 198 -21.81 4.86 20.93
CA ASP A 198 -23.05 4.14 21.28
C ASP A 198 -22.94 2.62 21.47
N THR A 199 -21.87 2.17 22.10
CA THR A 199 -21.48 0.77 22.07
C THR A 199 -22.40 -0.18 22.83
N THR A 200 -22.50 -1.40 22.31
CA THR A 200 -23.23 -2.52 22.92
C THR A 200 -22.32 -3.36 23.81
N ASP A 201 -22.89 -3.92 24.88
CA ASP A 201 -22.15 -4.87 25.72
C ASP A 201 -21.91 -6.17 24.95
N SER A 202 -20.69 -6.70 25.05
CA SER A 202 -20.31 -7.91 24.33
C SER A 202 -19.10 -8.60 24.98
N PRO A 203 -19.09 -9.94 25.06
CA PRO A 203 -17.93 -10.67 25.56
C PRO A 203 -16.72 -10.63 24.60
N HIS A 204 -16.88 -10.08 23.39
CA HIS A 204 -15.87 -10.14 22.33
C HIS A 204 -14.96 -8.90 22.26
N TRP A 205 -15.10 -7.91 23.15
CA TRP A 205 -14.28 -6.69 23.13
C TRP A 205 -12.77 -6.96 23.26
N ALA A 206 -12.37 -7.99 24.01
CA ALA A 206 -10.96 -8.38 24.11
C ALA A 206 -10.38 -8.83 22.74
N HIS A 207 -11.14 -9.65 22.00
CA HIS A 207 -10.74 -10.08 20.66
C HIS A 207 -10.79 -8.91 19.66
N TYR A 208 -11.77 -8.00 19.81
CA TYR A 208 -11.86 -6.80 18.97
C TYR A 208 -10.59 -5.95 19.08
N ILE A 209 -10.12 -5.68 20.32
CA ILE A 209 -8.87 -4.94 20.54
C ILE A 209 -7.71 -5.63 19.83
N ALA A 210 -7.49 -6.92 20.10
CA ALA A 210 -6.37 -7.67 19.52
C ALA A 210 -6.40 -7.66 17.98
N HIS A 211 -7.58 -7.82 17.36
CA HIS A 211 -7.70 -7.88 15.91
C HIS A 211 -7.65 -6.50 15.24
N ARG A 212 -8.14 -5.45 15.91
CA ARG A 212 -7.98 -4.07 15.42
C ARG A 212 -6.52 -3.64 15.51
N GLU A 213 -5.86 -3.83 16.65
CA GLU A 213 -4.42 -3.56 16.78
C GLU A 213 -3.59 -4.36 15.76
N ALA A 214 -3.95 -5.62 15.47
CA ALA A 214 -3.29 -6.40 14.43
C ALA A 214 -3.52 -5.85 13.01
N ALA A 215 -4.73 -5.36 12.71
CA ALA A 215 -5.03 -4.71 11.43
C ALA A 215 -4.24 -3.40 11.29
N GLU A 216 -4.23 -2.57 12.34
CA GLU A 216 -3.47 -1.33 12.39
C GLU A 216 -1.95 -1.57 12.32
N ALA A 217 -1.45 -2.64 12.95
CA ALA A 217 -0.05 -3.03 12.84
C ALA A 217 0.33 -3.49 11.42
N ARG A 218 -0.61 -4.10 10.67
CA ARG A 218 -0.41 -4.41 9.24
C ARG A 218 -0.40 -3.16 8.39
N VAL A 219 -1.29 -2.22 8.65
CA VAL A 219 -1.30 -0.91 7.99
C VAL A 219 0.04 -0.22 8.26
N ASP A 220 0.47 -0.15 9.52
CA ASP A 220 1.76 0.43 9.89
C ASP A 220 2.93 -0.28 9.19
N LYS A 221 2.95 -1.62 9.19
CA LYS A 221 3.99 -2.40 8.49
C LYS A 221 3.93 -2.18 6.98
N ALA A 222 2.75 -2.01 6.41
CA ALA A 222 2.58 -1.67 5.01
C ALA A 222 3.13 -0.26 4.77
N PHE A 223 2.77 0.75 5.56
CA PHE A 223 3.36 2.09 5.50
C PHE A 223 4.88 2.08 5.67
N GLU A 224 5.40 1.25 6.56
CA GLU A 224 6.84 1.03 6.69
C GLU A 224 7.36 0.47 5.38
N LYS A 225 6.87 -0.65 4.86
CA LYS A 225 7.35 -1.22 3.59
C LYS A 225 7.21 -0.25 2.40
N LEU A 226 6.12 0.51 2.38
CA LEU A 226 5.78 1.52 1.41
C LEU A 226 6.55 2.82 1.76
N TYR A 227 7.88 2.74 1.77
CA TYR A 227 8.80 3.87 1.94
C TYR A 227 8.73 4.91 0.78
N CYS A 228 7.64 4.95 0.01
CA CYS A 228 7.46 5.86 -1.11
C CYS A 228 6.14 6.63 -0.98
N HIS A 229 6.21 7.95 -1.14
CA HIS A 229 5.04 8.82 -1.23
C HIS A 229 3.98 8.35 -2.26
N GLU A 230 4.38 7.57 -3.27
CA GLU A 230 3.49 7.01 -4.29
C GLU A 230 2.37 6.13 -3.72
N HIS A 231 2.61 5.41 -2.62
CA HIS A 231 1.51 4.69 -1.96
C HIS A 231 0.85 5.52 -0.86
N THR A 232 1.54 6.53 -0.29
CA THR A 232 0.88 7.46 0.64
C THR A 232 -0.29 8.18 -0.04
N GLU A 233 -0.16 8.49 -1.35
CA GLU A 233 -1.26 9.00 -2.16
C GLU A 233 -2.44 8.05 -2.19
N TYR A 234 -2.23 6.73 -2.28
CA TYR A 234 -3.32 5.75 -2.28
C TYR A 234 -4.04 5.70 -0.94
N TRP A 235 -3.28 5.74 0.16
CA TRP A 235 -3.85 5.77 1.50
C TRP A 235 -4.57 7.08 1.82
N ASP A 236 -4.02 8.19 1.35
CA ASP A 236 -4.64 9.51 1.42
C ASP A 236 -5.88 9.57 0.55
N MET A 237 -5.84 9.01 -0.66
CA MET A 237 -6.99 8.84 -1.53
C MET A 237 -8.07 7.98 -0.86
N ILE A 238 -7.73 6.89 -0.17
CA ILE A 238 -8.75 6.08 0.53
C ILE A 238 -9.39 6.87 1.68
N ARG A 239 -8.62 7.67 2.46
CA ARG A 239 -9.27 8.58 3.43
C ARG A 239 -10.09 9.60 2.73
N ASP A 240 -9.53 10.30 1.77
CA ASP A 240 -10.18 11.45 1.17
C ASP A 240 -11.46 10.97 0.49
N ALA A 241 -11.44 9.78 -0.14
CA ALA A 241 -12.61 9.09 -0.63
C ALA A 241 -13.58 8.74 0.51
N THR A 242 -13.11 8.14 1.61
CA THR A 242 -13.97 7.81 2.77
C THR A 242 -14.63 9.07 3.35
N LEU A 243 -13.87 10.12 3.60
CA LEU A 243 -14.36 11.40 4.09
C LEU A 243 -15.31 12.03 3.09
N LYS A 244 -14.98 12.07 1.80
CA LYS A 244 -15.87 12.59 0.75
C LYS A 244 -17.18 11.81 0.70
N SER A 245 -17.13 10.49 0.81
CA SER A 245 -18.31 9.63 0.88
C SER A 245 -19.17 9.91 2.11
N LEU A 246 -18.58 10.40 3.21
CA LEU A 246 -19.31 10.82 4.42
C LEU A 246 -19.74 12.31 4.37
N PHE A 247 -19.06 13.15 3.58
CA PHE A 247 -19.29 14.60 3.47
C PHE A 247 -20.53 14.89 2.63
N GLY A 248 -21.70 14.97 3.26
CA GLY A 248 -23.00 15.15 2.61
C GLY A 248 -24.11 14.36 3.32
N GLU A 249 -23.75 13.55 4.30
CA GLU A 249 -24.67 13.08 5.33
C GLU A 249 -24.97 14.23 6.30
N ASP A 250 -26.11 14.91 6.10
CA ASP A 250 -26.53 16.07 6.92
C ASP A 250 -26.61 15.76 8.43
N ASP A 251 -26.72 14.48 8.79
CA ASP A 251 -26.96 14.00 10.15
C ASP A 251 -25.68 13.53 10.88
N LEU A 252 -24.51 13.64 10.25
CA LEU A 252 -23.21 13.31 10.85
C LEU A 252 -22.39 14.58 11.18
N ALA A 253 -21.95 14.67 12.43
CA ALA A 253 -20.99 15.71 12.82
C ALA A 253 -19.60 15.42 12.24
N GLU A 254 -18.81 16.46 11.94
CA GLU A 254 -17.44 16.32 11.42
C GLU A 254 -16.57 15.39 12.29
N GLU A 255 -16.73 15.44 13.62
CA GLU A 255 -16.05 14.51 14.52
C GLU A 255 -16.47 13.05 14.27
N GLU A 256 -17.75 12.76 14.06
CA GLU A 256 -18.23 11.41 13.78
C GLU A 256 -17.66 10.88 12.46
N CYS A 257 -17.61 11.72 11.42
CA CYS A 257 -16.95 11.37 10.15
C CYS A 257 -15.48 10.98 10.37
N LYS A 258 -14.75 11.72 11.21
CA LYS A 258 -13.35 11.39 11.55
C LYS A 258 -13.25 10.08 12.32
N LYS A 259 -14.17 9.78 13.23
CA LYS A 259 -14.22 8.49 13.96
C LYS A 259 -14.50 7.32 13.02
N ILE A 260 -15.41 7.49 12.06
CA ILE A 260 -15.70 6.48 11.03
C ILE A 260 -14.46 6.25 10.16
N ALA A 261 -13.82 7.32 9.67
CA ALA A 261 -12.62 7.21 8.86
C ALA A 261 -11.46 6.51 9.61
N ASP A 262 -11.33 6.73 10.93
CA ASP A 262 -10.34 6.06 11.78
C ASP A 262 -10.62 4.57 11.99
N ALA A 263 -11.87 4.13 11.79
CA ALA A 263 -12.24 2.72 11.87
C ALA A 263 -11.96 1.94 10.58
N VAL A 264 -11.42 2.58 9.54
CA VAL A 264 -11.05 1.97 8.25
C VAL A 264 -9.56 1.66 8.23
N ALA A 265 -9.22 0.39 8.01
CA ALA A 265 -7.84 -0.09 7.95
C ALA A 265 -7.59 -0.92 6.68
N ASN A 266 -6.68 -0.52 5.79
CA ASN A 266 -6.32 -1.37 4.65
C ASN A 266 -5.36 -2.46 5.10
N THR A 267 -5.91 -3.64 5.35
CA THR A 267 -5.16 -4.78 5.87
C THR A 267 -4.21 -5.42 4.85
N ASP A 268 -4.43 -5.14 3.56
CA ASP A 268 -3.58 -5.57 2.46
C ASP A 268 -3.69 -4.59 1.28
N LEU A 269 -2.56 -4.33 0.63
CA LEU A 269 -2.46 -3.45 -0.52
C LEU A 269 -1.31 -3.95 -1.40
N TRP A 270 -1.66 -4.39 -2.59
CA TRP A 270 -0.72 -4.67 -3.65
C TRP A 270 -1.10 -3.84 -4.87
N THR A 271 -0.15 -3.11 -5.44
CA THR A 271 -0.38 -2.38 -6.68
C THR A 271 0.78 -2.62 -7.63
N ASN A 272 0.47 -2.60 -8.92
CA ASN A 272 1.44 -2.61 -10.00
C ASN A 272 1.17 -1.38 -10.86
N HIS A 273 2.16 -0.50 -10.96
CA HIS A 273 2.07 0.71 -11.74
C HIS A 273 2.97 0.60 -12.97
N ASP A 274 2.54 1.17 -14.09
CA ASP A 274 3.47 1.61 -15.13
C ASP A 274 4.05 2.97 -14.76
N GLU A 275 4.99 3.49 -15.56
CA GLU A 275 5.55 4.84 -15.35
C GLU A 275 4.50 5.96 -15.25
N ILE A 276 3.26 5.72 -15.70
CA ILE A 276 2.22 6.76 -15.82
C ILE A 276 0.90 6.36 -15.15
N GLU A 277 0.53 5.07 -15.11
CA GLU A 277 -0.81 4.64 -14.68
C GLU A 277 -0.79 3.35 -13.83
N MET A 278 -1.75 3.22 -12.92
CA MET A 278 -2.00 1.99 -12.17
C MET A 278 -2.55 0.91 -13.10
N ARG A 279 -1.83 -0.21 -13.19
CA ARG A 279 -2.20 -1.36 -14.04
C ARG A 279 -2.91 -2.45 -13.26
N ASP A 280 -2.42 -2.77 -12.07
CA ASP A 280 -3.03 -3.78 -11.22
C ASP A 280 -3.17 -3.21 -9.81
N ALA A 281 -4.28 -3.51 -9.14
CA ALA A 281 -4.44 -3.23 -7.72
C ALA A 281 -5.25 -4.34 -7.05
N GLU A 282 -4.79 -4.81 -5.91
CA GLU A 282 -5.46 -5.75 -5.04
C GLU A 282 -5.45 -5.15 -3.64
N VAL A 283 -6.63 -4.78 -3.14
CA VAL A 283 -6.77 -3.99 -1.91
C VAL A 283 -7.78 -4.66 -1.01
N THR A 284 -7.38 -4.98 0.22
CA THR A 284 -8.28 -5.49 1.24
C THR A 284 -8.40 -4.47 2.37
N THR A 285 -9.59 -3.89 2.49
CA THR A 285 -9.95 -2.89 3.49
C THR A 285 -10.82 -3.51 4.56
N ARG A 286 -10.53 -3.24 5.83
CA ARG A 286 -11.36 -3.65 6.97
C ARG A 286 -12.06 -2.43 7.55
N LEU A 287 -13.38 -2.49 7.61
CA LEU A 287 -14.24 -1.52 8.26
C LEU A 287 -14.58 -2.05 9.66
N HIS A 288 -13.96 -1.50 10.69
CA HIS A 288 -14.28 -1.85 12.07
C HIS A 288 -15.58 -1.17 12.49
N SER A 289 -16.48 -1.91 13.16
CA SER A 289 -17.67 -1.28 13.72
C SER A 289 -17.31 -0.32 14.85
N LEU A 290 -18.06 0.78 14.94
CA LEU A 290 -17.96 1.76 16.03
C LEU A 290 -18.80 1.38 17.24
N VAL A 291 -19.80 0.51 17.07
CA VAL A 291 -20.85 0.24 18.08
C VAL A 291 -20.79 -1.18 18.64
N SER A 292 -20.09 -2.10 17.97
CA SER A 292 -20.03 -3.51 18.40
C SER A 292 -18.72 -4.17 17.95
N PRO A 293 -18.35 -5.35 18.48
CA PRO A 293 -17.12 -6.02 18.09
C PRO A 293 -17.26 -6.81 16.78
N THR A 294 -17.75 -6.15 15.73
CA THR A 294 -17.90 -6.66 14.36
C THR A 294 -16.99 -5.90 13.40
N SER A 295 -16.80 -6.45 12.21
CA SER A 295 -16.14 -5.75 11.11
C SER A 295 -16.65 -6.24 9.76
N VAL A 296 -16.39 -5.47 8.73
CA VAL A 296 -16.62 -5.86 7.34
C VAL A 296 -15.30 -5.77 6.59
N ASP A 297 -14.85 -6.87 6.01
CA ASP A 297 -13.75 -6.84 5.06
C ASP A 297 -14.32 -6.55 3.66
N VAL A 298 -13.65 -5.69 2.92
CA VAL A 298 -13.96 -5.32 1.54
C VAL A 298 -12.70 -5.58 0.72
N ASN A 299 -12.83 -6.31 -0.38
CA ASN A 299 -11.72 -6.62 -1.27
C ASN A 299 -12.03 -6.11 -2.67
N LEU A 300 -11.10 -5.30 -3.20
CA LEU A 300 -11.12 -4.79 -4.57
C LEU A 300 -9.95 -5.41 -5.32
N ILE A 301 -10.23 -6.01 -6.46
CA ILE A 301 -9.22 -6.38 -7.45
C ILE A 301 -9.51 -5.56 -8.71
N PHE A 302 -8.49 -4.89 -9.22
CA PHE A 302 -8.55 -4.04 -10.40
C PHE A 302 -7.39 -4.40 -11.33
N HIS A 303 -7.67 -4.43 -12.62
CA HIS A 303 -6.69 -4.68 -13.67
C HIS A 303 -7.03 -3.85 -14.89
N HIS A 304 -6.06 -3.10 -15.40
CA HIS A 304 -6.15 -2.33 -16.63
C HIS A 304 -4.83 -2.37 -17.39
N ARG A 305 -4.85 -2.87 -18.63
CA ARG A 305 -3.72 -2.84 -19.56
C ARG A 305 -4.17 -2.53 -20.97
N THR A 306 -3.63 -1.45 -21.52
CA THR A 306 -3.74 -1.16 -22.95
C THR A 306 -2.67 -1.92 -23.71
N ARG A 307 -3.07 -2.78 -24.65
CA ARG A 307 -2.19 -3.46 -25.60
C ARG A 307 -2.30 -2.81 -26.97
N MET A 308 -1.43 -3.21 -27.90
CA MET A 308 -1.42 -2.67 -29.26
C MET A 308 -2.77 -2.81 -29.99
N HIS A 309 -3.54 -3.86 -29.70
CA HIS A 309 -4.79 -4.18 -30.38
C HIS A 309 -5.93 -4.61 -29.44
N SER A 310 -5.76 -4.47 -28.13
CA SER A 310 -6.79 -4.86 -27.15
C SER A 310 -6.65 -4.06 -25.87
N VAL A 311 -7.74 -4.02 -25.09
CA VAL A 311 -7.73 -3.50 -23.72
C VAL A 311 -8.11 -4.65 -22.81
N GLU A 312 -7.24 -4.97 -21.86
CA GLU A 312 -7.57 -5.87 -20.77
C GLU A 312 -8.06 -4.99 -19.62
N TYR A 313 -9.35 -5.06 -19.31
CA TYR A 313 -9.91 -4.27 -18.23
C TYR A 313 -10.88 -5.13 -17.43
N HIS A 314 -10.64 -5.28 -16.14
CA HIS A 314 -11.59 -5.88 -15.21
C HIS A 314 -11.46 -5.30 -13.81
N TYR A 315 -12.56 -5.37 -13.07
CA TYR A 315 -12.54 -5.22 -11.63
C TYR A 315 -13.52 -6.20 -10.98
N THR A 316 -13.26 -6.52 -9.73
CA THR A 316 -14.23 -7.18 -8.86
C THR A 316 -14.19 -6.57 -7.48
N LEU A 317 -15.36 -6.43 -6.88
CA LEU A 317 -15.57 -5.94 -5.52
C LEU A 317 -16.35 -7.00 -4.75
N GLY A 318 -15.84 -7.36 -3.58
CA GLY A 318 -16.50 -8.29 -2.69
C GLY A 318 -16.38 -7.85 -1.24
N PHE A 319 -17.23 -8.43 -0.40
CA PHE A 319 -17.25 -8.15 1.02
C PHE A 319 -17.41 -9.42 1.85
N ARG A 320 -16.96 -9.38 3.11
CA ARG A 320 -17.10 -10.43 4.10
C ARG A 320 -17.48 -9.82 5.44
N ILE A 321 -18.61 -10.25 5.99
CA ILE A 321 -19.09 -9.77 7.29
C ILE A 321 -18.53 -10.66 8.40
N ASN A 322 -17.75 -10.05 9.29
CA ASN A 322 -17.16 -10.70 10.45
C ASN A 322 -18.05 -10.40 11.66
N THR A 323 -19.01 -11.29 11.93
CA THR A 323 -19.91 -11.20 13.09
C THR A 323 -19.21 -11.42 14.43
N LYS A 324 -17.96 -11.90 14.38
CA LYS A 324 -17.03 -11.97 15.50
C LYS A 324 -15.70 -11.39 15.06
N PRO A 325 -14.89 -10.85 15.99
CA PRO A 325 -13.54 -10.41 15.66
C PRO A 325 -12.72 -11.59 15.11
N VAL A 326 -12.08 -11.39 13.96
CA VAL A 326 -11.21 -12.36 13.30
C VAL A 326 -9.92 -11.68 12.88
N ALA A 327 -8.83 -12.44 12.74
CA ALA A 327 -7.60 -11.90 12.20
C ALA A 327 -7.80 -11.43 10.75
N PRO A 328 -7.07 -10.40 10.30
CA PRO A 328 -7.01 -10.09 8.88
C PRO A 328 -6.50 -11.31 8.10
N LEU A 329 -7.10 -11.61 6.95
CA LEU A 329 -6.67 -12.73 6.11
C LEU A 329 -5.23 -12.51 5.66
N GLU A 330 -4.41 -13.56 5.69
CA GLU A 330 -3.05 -13.49 5.12
C GLU A 330 -3.10 -13.51 3.60
N ASP A 331 -4.02 -14.31 3.03
CA ASP A 331 -4.25 -14.41 1.61
C ASP A 331 -5.68 -13.95 1.28
N PRO A 332 -5.86 -12.97 0.38
CA PRO A 332 -7.18 -12.62 -0.14
C PRO A 332 -7.82 -13.83 -0.86
N PRO A 333 -9.16 -13.83 -1.04
CA PRO A 333 -9.85 -14.92 -1.71
C PRO A 333 -9.25 -15.13 -3.12
N GLY A 334 -9.10 -16.41 -3.48
CA GLY A 334 -8.04 -16.87 -4.39
C GLY A 334 -7.95 -16.11 -5.71
N ARG A 335 -6.71 -16.03 -6.24
CA ARG A 335 -6.37 -15.51 -7.58
C ARG A 335 -6.86 -16.41 -8.72
N GLY A 336 -8.14 -16.76 -8.69
CA GLY A 336 -8.83 -17.45 -9.76
C GLY A 336 -8.84 -16.59 -11.03
N ARG A 337 -8.86 -17.22 -12.21
CA ARG A 337 -8.89 -16.49 -13.48
C ARG A 337 -10.26 -15.89 -13.80
N LEU A 338 -11.32 -16.37 -13.14
CA LEU A 338 -12.69 -15.95 -13.43
C LEU A 338 -13.13 -14.86 -12.46
N VAL A 339 -13.26 -13.64 -12.99
CA VAL A 339 -13.63 -12.43 -12.24
C VAL A 339 -14.92 -12.63 -11.42
N SER A 340 -15.88 -13.37 -11.98
CA SER A 340 -17.18 -13.68 -11.37
C SER A 340 -17.11 -14.60 -10.14
N LEU A 341 -16.00 -15.35 -9.98
CA LEU A 341 -15.85 -16.33 -8.90
C LEU A 341 -14.83 -15.92 -7.83
N LEU A 342 -14.17 -14.76 -7.99
CA LEU A 342 -13.11 -14.31 -7.09
C LEU A 342 -13.57 -14.18 -5.64
N HIS A 343 -14.82 -13.78 -5.39
CA HIS A 343 -15.38 -13.64 -4.04
C HIS A 343 -16.34 -14.78 -3.67
N THR A 344 -15.99 -16.02 -4.04
CA THR A 344 -16.75 -17.21 -3.66
C THR A 344 -16.02 -18.00 -2.56
N GLY A 345 -16.67 -18.19 -1.41
CA GLY A 345 -16.17 -19.01 -0.30
C GLY A 345 -15.63 -18.22 0.91
N GLN A 346 -15.37 -18.92 2.01
CA GLN A 346 -14.88 -18.35 3.28
C GLN A 346 -15.69 -17.14 3.82
N GLY A 347 -16.99 -17.10 3.50
CA GLY A 347 -17.89 -16.02 3.90
C GLY A 347 -17.84 -14.77 3.01
N TRP A 348 -16.98 -14.75 1.98
CA TRP A 348 -16.99 -13.71 0.96
C TRP A 348 -18.27 -13.78 0.13
N ARG A 349 -18.76 -12.59 -0.23
CA ARG A 349 -19.86 -12.37 -1.17
C ARG A 349 -19.42 -11.34 -2.19
N THR A 350 -19.74 -11.60 -3.44
CA THR A 350 -19.53 -10.66 -4.53
C THR A 350 -20.47 -9.46 -4.37
N PHE A 351 -19.90 -8.25 -4.37
CA PHE A 351 -20.67 -7.02 -4.47
C PHE A 351 -21.02 -6.76 -5.94
N GLY A 352 -19.99 -6.75 -6.79
CA GLY A 352 -20.12 -6.59 -8.23
C GLY A 352 -18.80 -6.76 -8.96
N TRP A 353 -18.87 -6.96 -10.26
CA TRP A 353 -17.71 -7.14 -11.12
C TRP A 353 -17.97 -6.63 -12.53
N PHE A 354 -16.89 -6.38 -13.24
CA PHE A 354 -16.86 -5.96 -14.63
C PHE A 354 -15.64 -6.58 -15.32
N TYR A 355 -15.77 -6.94 -16.59
CA TYR A 355 -14.62 -7.20 -17.45
C TYR A 355 -14.95 -6.96 -18.93
N VAL A 356 -13.90 -6.72 -19.72
CA VAL A 356 -13.94 -6.71 -21.18
C VAL A 356 -13.35 -8.03 -21.69
N ASP A 357 -14.11 -8.75 -22.51
CA ASP A 357 -13.63 -10.01 -23.10
C ASP A 357 -12.73 -9.80 -24.33
N TYR A 358 -12.25 -10.90 -24.92
CA TYR A 358 -11.38 -10.86 -26.09
C TYR A 358 -12.06 -10.31 -27.36
N GLN A 359 -13.38 -10.23 -27.38
CA GLN A 359 -14.17 -9.65 -28.48
C GLN A 359 -14.47 -8.16 -28.23
N SER A 360 -13.91 -7.57 -27.17
CA SER A 360 -14.23 -6.22 -26.71
C SER A 360 -15.69 -6.05 -26.27
N CYS A 361 -16.36 -7.13 -25.88
CA CYS A 361 -17.67 -7.07 -25.26
C CYS A 361 -17.54 -6.86 -23.75
N GLU A 362 -18.42 -6.04 -23.21
CA GLU A 362 -18.46 -5.69 -21.79
C GLU A 362 -19.39 -6.62 -21.05
N HIS A 363 -18.89 -7.13 -19.92
CA HIS A 363 -19.64 -8.02 -19.04
C HIS A 363 -19.61 -7.46 -17.64
N SER A 364 -20.76 -7.42 -16.98
CA SER A 364 -20.85 -6.99 -15.60
C SER A 364 -21.99 -7.66 -14.87
N ALA A 365 -21.87 -7.76 -13.55
CA ALA A 365 -22.99 -8.08 -12.69
C ALA A 365 -22.80 -7.43 -11.32
N CYS A 366 -23.90 -7.15 -10.64
CA CYS A 366 -23.92 -6.65 -9.26
C CYS A 366 -24.93 -7.49 -8.47
N PRO A 367 -24.53 -8.69 -8.01
CA PRO A 367 -25.44 -9.65 -7.39
C PRO A 367 -25.84 -9.29 -5.94
N VAL A 368 -25.33 -8.19 -5.39
CA VAL A 368 -25.64 -7.76 -4.02
C VAL A 368 -27.15 -7.50 -3.85
N SER A 369 -27.74 -8.03 -2.78
CA SER A 369 -29.15 -7.81 -2.46
C SER A 369 -29.33 -6.69 -1.44
N THR A 370 -30.55 -6.14 -1.33
CA THR A 370 -30.91 -5.20 -0.25
C THR A 370 -30.64 -5.79 1.14
N ARG A 371 -30.83 -7.11 1.31
CA ARG A 371 -30.53 -7.81 2.55
C ARG A 371 -29.02 -7.77 2.85
N ASP A 372 -28.18 -7.95 1.85
CA ASP A 372 -26.73 -7.88 2.00
C ASP A 372 -26.28 -6.49 2.43
N LEU A 373 -26.80 -5.46 1.75
CA LEU A 373 -26.52 -4.06 2.09
C LEU A 373 -26.93 -3.76 3.54
N LYS A 374 -28.12 -4.19 3.96
CA LYS A 374 -28.55 -4.05 5.34
C LYS A 374 -27.64 -4.79 6.32
N GLN A 375 -27.18 -5.99 5.99
CA GLN A 375 -26.25 -6.72 6.86
C GLN A 375 -24.90 -6.03 7.00
N VAL A 376 -24.37 -5.43 5.92
CA VAL A 376 -23.14 -4.62 5.96
C VAL A 376 -23.36 -3.37 6.82
N HIS A 377 -24.45 -2.65 6.58
CA HIS A 377 -24.84 -1.47 7.35
C HIS A 377 -24.93 -1.81 8.86
N ASP A 378 -25.76 -2.78 9.22
CA ASP A 378 -25.97 -3.19 10.60
C ASP A 378 -24.65 -3.68 11.25
N ALA A 379 -23.76 -4.31 10.48
CA ALA A 379 -22.46 -4.76 10.97
C ALA A 379 -21.48 -3.61 11.22
N VAL A 380 -21.54 -2.50 10.48
CA VAL A 380 -20.63 -1.36 10.66
C VAL A 380 -21.20 -0.36 11.67
N PHE A 381 -22.46 0.02 11.50
CA PHE A 381 -23.11 1.11 12.23
C PHE A 381 -24.08 0.67 13.33
N GLY A 382 -24.40 -0.63 13.39
CA GLY A 382 -25.44 -1.16 14.27
C GLY A 382 -26.83 -1.14 13.63
N PRO A 383 -27.83 -1.77 14.27
CA PRO A 383 -29.20 -1.77 13.78
C PRO A 383 -29.80 -0.35 13.75
N ASP A 384 -30.84 -0.18 12.93
CA ASP A 384 -31.62 1.06 12.78
C ASP A 384 -32.49 1.35 14.02
N GLU A 385 -31.83 1.60 15.15
CA GLU A 385 -32.47 1.99 16.39
C GLU A 385 -32.56 3.51 16.51
N LYS A 386 -33.70 4.00 16.98
CA LYS A 386 -33.98 5.43 17.00
C LYS A 386 -32.92 6.22 17.79
N GLY A 387 -32.34 7.24 17.16
CA GLY A 387 -31.31 8.10 17.73
C GLY A 387 -29.91 7.46 17.82
N LYS A 388 -29.71 6.28 17.22
CA LYS A 388 -28.41 5.61 17.14
C LYS A 388 -27.75 5.87 15.79
N LEU A 389 -26.46 5.55 15.72
CA LEU A 389 -25.67 5.71 14.50
C LEU A 389 -26.27 4.94 13.30
N GLY A 390 -26.87 3.76 13.55
CA GLY A 390 -27.56 2.98 12.52
C GLY A 390 -28.74 3.71 11.87
N GLU A 391 -29.68 4.27 12.65
CA GLU A 391 -30.82 5.01 12.05
C GLU A 391 -30.35 6.24 11.26
N ARG A 392 -29.33 6.96 11.75
CA ARG A 392 -28.81 8.17 11.11
C ARG A 392 -28.10 7.92 9.78
N ASN A 393 -27.59 6.70 9.57
CA ASN A 393 -26.86 6.32 8.36
C ASN A 393 -27.65 5.37 7.44
N GLY A 394 -28.89 5.01 7.82
CA GLY A 394 -29.64 3.89 7.24
C GLY A 394 -30.68 4.24 6.18
N ASP A 395 -30.97 5.52 5.92
CA ASP A 395 -32.04 5.88 4.97
C ASP A 395 -31.64 5.69 3.51
N GLY A 396 -30.33 5.67 3.19
CA GLY A 396 -29.76 5.37 1.87
C GLY A 396 -30.31 6.22 0.71
N HIS A 397 -31.09 7.26 1.02
CA HIS A 397 -31.91 8.00 0.08
C HIS A 397 -31.44 9.43 -0.11
N ARG A 398 -30.44 9.88 0.65
CA ARG A 398 -29.85 11.21 0.49
C ARG A 398 -28.69 11.13 -0.47
N VAL A 399 -28.89 11.76 -1.63
CA VAL A 399 -27.86 11.85 -2.64
C VAL A 399 -26.88 12.92 -2.21
N ASN A 400 -25.70 12.49 -1.80
CA ASN A 400 -24.54 13.34 -1.73
C ASN A 400 -23.97 13.53 -3.14
N ASP A 401 -24.24 14.68 -3.76
CA ASP A 401 -23.75 15.02 -5.10
C ASP A 401 -22.21 15.11 -5.18
N ASP A 402 -21.52 15.34 -4.06
CA ASP A 402 -20.05 15.45 -3.99
C ASP A 402 -19.35 14.09 -3.78
N ALA A 403 -20.06 13.09 -3.23
CA ALA A 403 -19.59 11.70 -3.16
C ALA A 403 -19.83 10.91 -4.45
N ARG A 404 -20.28 11.57 -5.52
CA ARG A 404 -20.32 10.97 -6.86
C ARG A 404 -18.94 10.41 -7.16
N LEU A 405 -18.88 9.10 -7.42
CA LEU A 405 -17.82 8.53 -8.23
C LEU A 405 -17.89 9.28 -9.57
N TYR A 406 -17.10 10.35 -9.69
CA TYR A 406 -16.89 11.07 -10.95
C TYR A 406 -16.15 10.13 -11.88
N LEU A 407 -16.89 9.16 -12.43
CA LEU A 407 -16.54 8.39 -13.63
C LEU A 407 -16.75 9.28 -14.86
N SER A 408 -16.34 10.56 -14.78
CA SER A 408 -16.54 11.57 -15.82
C SER A 408 -15.59 11.40 -17.00
N ALA A 409 -14.75 10.36 -16.99
CA ALA A 409 -14.18 9.88 -18.23
C ALA A 409 -15.31 9.21 -19.02
N GLU A 410 -15.54 9.63 -20.26
CA GLU A 410 -16.23 8.81 -21.27
C GLU A 410 -15.53 7.44 -21.32
N LYS A 411 -15.96 6.50 -20.48
CA LYS A 411 -15.49 5.13 -20.46
C LYS A 411 -16.70 4.22 -20.55
N PRO A 412 -16.63 3.19 -21.40
CA PRO A 412 -17.74 2.31 -21.67
C PRO A 412 -17.89 1.34 -20.48
N GLY A 413 -19.11 0.86 -20.22
CA GLY A 413 -19.34 -0.28 -19.34
C GLY A 413 -20.49 -0.15 -18.36
N ILE A 414 -20.41 0.79 -17.43
CA ILE A 414 -21.42 0.95 -16.37
C ILE A 414 -21.48 2.42 -15.98
N SER A 415 -22.55 3.11 -16.35
CA SER A 415 -22.73 4.48 -15.90
C SER A 415 -23.07 4.54 -14.41
N ALA A 416 -22.75 5.66 -13.78
CA ALA A 416 -23.13 5.91 -12.39
C ALA A 416 -24.66 5.78 -12.19
N ALA A 417 -25.46 6.11 -13.20
CA ALA A 417 -26.91 5.92 -13.23
C ALA A 417 -27.29 4.44 -13.06
N HIS A 418 -26.56 3.54 -13.72
CA HIS A 418 -26.80 2.11 -13.62
C HIS A 418 -26.47 1.55 -12.23
N LEU A 419 -25.33 1.94 -11.64
CA LEU A 419 -25.00 1.54 -10.26
C LEU A 419 -26.05 2.01 -9.26
N ARG A 420 -26.55 3.25 -9.41
CA ARG A 420 -27.61 3.79 -8.55
C ARG A 420 -28.92 3.00 -8.68
N LYS A 421 -29.33 2.66 -9.90
CA LYS A 421 -30.49 1.79 -10.15
C LYS A 421 -30.37 0.44 -9.42
N ILE A 422 -29.22 -0.22 -9.48
CA ILE A 422 -29.01 -1.51 -8.81
C ILE A 422 -29.05 -1.37 -7.30
N CYS A 423 -28.47 -0.30 -6.76
CA CYS A 423 -28.45 -0.04 -5.33
C CYS A 423 -29.81 0.46 -4.77
N GLY A 424 -30.82 0.64 -5.62
CA GLY A 424 -32.11 1.21 -5.21
C GLY A 424 -32.05 2.71 -4.90
N ILE A 425 -30.97 3.38 -5.34
CA ILE A 425 -30.78 4.83 -5.20
C ILE A 425 -31.55 5.51 -6.33
N PRO A 426 -32.38 6.54 -6.04
CA PRO A 426 -33.09 7.28 -7.08
C PRO A 426 -32.14 7.82 -8.17
N PRO A 427 -32.57 7.83 -9.45
CA PRO A 427 -31.78 8.42 -10.52
C PRO A 427 -31.63 9.94 -10.31
N LEU A 428 -30.52 10.49 -10.78
CA LEU A 428 -30.23 11.93 -10.74
C LEU A 428 -30.72 12.62 -12.01
N GLU A 429 -30.97 13.95 -11.94
CA GLU A 429 -31.45 14.73 -13.10
C GLU A 429 -30.52 14.64 -14.31
N GLU A 430 -29.23 14.39 -14.08
CA GLU A 430 -28.19 14.29 -15.11
C GLU A 430 -27.97 12.85 -15.62
N ASP A 431 -28.70 11.87 -15.09
CA ASP A 431 -28.57 10.49 -15.54
C ASP A 431 -29.05 10.31 -16.97
N ASP A 432 -28.22 9.64 -17.78
CA ASP A 432 -28.69 9.19 -19.07
C ASP A 432 -29.79 8.14 -18.89
N THR A 433 -31.03 8.55 -19.20
CA THR A 433 -32.21 7.69 -19.20
C THR A 433 -32.03 6.44 -20.07
N ALA A 434 -31.14 6.47 -21.08
CA ALA A 434 -30.80 5.30 -21.89
C ALA A 434 -30.16 4.19 -21.03
N ASP A 435 -29.30 4.53 -20.07
CA ASP A 435 -28.65 3.57 -19.19
C ASP A 435 -29.60 2.99 -18.13
N LEU A 436 -30.63 3.76 -17.76
CA LEU A 436 -31.70 3.28 -16.89
C LEU A 436 -32.62 2.30 -17.62
N SER A 437 -32.70 2.38 -18.95
CA SER A 437 -33.60 1.57 -19.78
C SER A 437 -32.98 0.28 -20.34
N ARG A 438 -31.63 0.18 -20.37
CA ARG A 438 -30.92 -1.03 -20.82
C ARG A 438 -31.10 -2.15 -19.79
N GLU A 439 -31.90 -3.16 -20.13
CA GLU A 439 -31.81 -4.48 -19.50
C GLU A 439 -30.47 -5.09 -19.91
N GLN A 440 -29.55 -5.27 -18.96
CA GLN A 440 -28.39 -6.12 -19.21
C GLN A 440 -28.90 -7.55 -19.32
N MET A 441 -28.55 -8.23 -20.41
CA MET A 441 -28.66 -9.67 -20.46
C MET A 441 -27.70 -10.22 -19.41
N THR A 442 -28.24 -10.73 -18.30
CA THR A 442 -27.53 -11.74 -17.52
C THR A 442 -27.34 -12.92 -18.46
N GLY A 443 -26.19 -12.95 -19.14
CA GLY A 443 -25.81 -14.11 -19.94
C GLY A 443 -25.93 -15.34 -19.04
N PRO A 444 -26.49 -16.46 -19.52
CA PRO A 444 -26.45 -17.70 -18.76
C PRO A 444 -24.98 -17.94 -18.38
N THR A 445 -24.73 -18.28 -17.11
CA THR A 445 -23.42 -18.76 -16.66
C THR A 445 -23.02 -19.88 -17.61
N GLU A 446 -22.14 -19.60 -18.57
CA GLU A 446 -21.76 -20.61 -19.55
C GLU A 446 -21.19 -21.80 -18.76
N PRO A 447 -21.68 -23.03 -18.99
CA PRO A 447 -21.05 -24.21 -18.42
C PRO A 447 -19.60 -24.19 -18.90
N SER A 448 -18.66 -24.22 -17.96
CA SER A 448 -17.22 -24.23 -18.21
C SER A 448 -16.88 -25.35 -19.20
N GLU A 449 -16.65 -25.01 -20.46
CA GLU A 449 -15.99 -25.87 -21.43
C GLU A 449 -14.48 -25.88 -21.13
N ASP A 450 -14.12 -26.39 -19.96
CA ASP A 450 -12.75 -26.75 -19.60
C ASP A 450 -12.37 -28.06 -20.33
N GLU A 451 -12.42 -28.05 -21.66
CA GLU A 451 -11.93 -29.15 -22.50
C GLU A 451 -11.13 -28.61 -23.70
N TYR A 452 -10.27 -27.63 -23.45
CA TYR A 452 -9.15 -27.38 -24.36
C TYR A 452 -7.98 -28.28 -23.97
N GLY A 453 -7.95 -29.45 -24.61
CA GLY A 453 -6.79 -30.33 -24.66
C GLY A 453 -5.56 -29.55 -25.13
N SER A 454 -4.67 -29.26 -24.20
CA SER A 454 -3.35 -28.72 -24.49
C SER A 454 -2.53 -29.86 -25.08
N ASP A 455 -2.45 -29.89 -26.42
CA ASP A 455 -1.52 -30.70 -27.19
C ASP A 455 -0.09 -30.17 -26.97
N ASP A 456 0.42 -30.42 -25.78
CA ASP A 456 1.80 -30.14 -25.40
C ASP A 456 2.66 -31.28 -25.94
N GLY A 457 2.99 -31.16 -27.22
CA GLY A 457 4.00 -31.98 -27.86
C GLY A 457 5.32 -31.96 -27.07
N GLY A 458 5.67 -33.12 -26.53
CA GLY A 458 7.02 -33.68 -26.59
C GLY A 458 8.16 -32.89 -25.92
N TYR A 459 8.38 -33.15 -24.63
CA TYR A 459 9.74 -33.26 -24.11
C TYR A 459 9.93 -34.62 -23.46
N GLY A 460 10.58 -35.50 -24.22
CA GLY A 460 10.97 -36.83 -23.77
C GLY A 460 11.90 -36.76 -22.56
N ARG A 461 11.39 -37.15 -21.39
CA ARG A 461 12.24 -37.57 -20.27
C ARG A 461 12.76 -38.98 -20.57
N GLY A 462 14.05 -39.05 -20.85
CA GLY A 462 14.78 -40.31 -20.86
C GLY A 462 14.64 -41.00 -19.50
N ARG A 463 14.12 -42.22 -19.52
CA ARG A 463 14.23 -43.19 -18.43
C ARG A 463 15.71 -43.39 -18.11
N ARG A 464 16.08 -43.21 -16.85
CA ARG A 464 17.13 -44.03 -16.23
C ARG A 464 16.43 -44.91 -15.22
N ASP A 465 16.24 -46.15 -15.64
CA ASP A 465 16.05 -47.28 -14.75
C ASP A 465 17.39 -47.53 -14.07
N GLU A 466 17.42 -47.60 -12.74
CA GLU A 466 18.43 -48.35 -11.96
C GLU A 466 17.91 -48.49 -10.52
N GLU A 467 17.15 -49.56 -10.34
CA GLU A 467 17.34 -50.62 -9.34
C GLU A 467 17.85 -50.27 -7.91
N CYS A 468 16.94 -50.54 -6.95
CA CYS A 468 17.11 -51.57 -5.89
C CYS A 468 17.96 -51.22 -4.64
N ILE A 469 17.37 -51.24 -3.44
CA ILE A 469 17.25 -52.43 -2.56
C ILE A 469 16.62 -52.00 -1.23
N ILE A 470 15.64 -52.79 -0.77
CA ILE A 470 15.15 -52.83 0.61
C ILE A 470 16.08 -53.74 1.41
N ALA A 471 16.65 -53.21 2.49
CA ALA A 471 17.02 -53.94 3.71
C ALA A 471 16.96 -52.99 4.90
#